data_AF-A0A7J6NBT5-F1
#
_entry.id   AF-A0A7J6NBT5-F1
#
_cell.length_a   1.000
_cell.length_b   1.000
_cell.length_c   1.000
_cell.angle_alpha   90.00
_cell.angle_beta   90.00
_cell.angle_gamma   90.00
#
_symmetry.space_group_name_H-M   'P 1'
#
loop_
_entity.id
_entity.type
_entity.pdbx_description
1 polymer ?
#
loop_
_entity_poly.entity_id
_entity_poly.type
_entity_poly.pdbx_seq_one_letter_code
_entity_poly.pdbx_strand_id
1 'polypeptide(L)'
;MGCQGTPELYQLCPKKANYTWDYYFDQLFELGVKKRFVLGGYSVMQSQIELDIPSHPPWNKSAFATLKKRVKSEGGKILAALEVYSDGNFNKTVFAESVADFTKDYPVDGFRVSYLPKFPVEPRKQVLEAVNDLKMDSALW
;
A
#
# COMPACT_ATOMS: atom_id res chain seq x y z
N MET A 1 2.68 -9.14 -18.60
CA MET A 1 1.75 -8.28 -19.38
C MET A 1 1.71 -6.96 -18.64
N GLY A 2 2.06 -5.77 -19.14
CA GLY A 2 2.23 -5.24 -20.49
C GLY A 2 1.94 -3.75 -20.33
N CYS A 3 2.90 -2.99 -19.79
CA CYS A 3 2.71 -1.57 -19.46
C CYS A 3 2.47 -0.77 -20.75
N GLN A 4 1.32 -0.11 -20.83
CA GLN A 4 1.05 0.92 -21.83
C GLN A 4 1.60 2.25 -21.31
N GLY A 5 2.55 2.83 -22.04
CA GLY A 5 3.25 4.08 -21.73
C GLY A 5 4.18 4.47 -22.88
N THR A 6 4.69 5.70 -22.89
CA THR A 6 5.53 6.21 -23.99
C THR A 6 6.94 5.56 -24.01
N PRO A 7 7.61 5.50 -25.18
CA PRO A 7 8.88 4.78 -25.43
C PRO A 7 10.00 5.00 -24.40
N GLU A 8 10.03 6.17 -23.78
CA GLU A 8 11.07 6.59 -22.83
C GLU A 8 10.90 5.97 -21.43
N LEU A 9 9.67 5.62 -21.03
CA LEU A 9 9.39 4.94 -19.76
C LEU A 9 9.74 3.43 -19.79
N TYR A 10 9.96 2.86 -20.99
CA TYR A 10 10.34 1.45 -21.14
C TYR A 10 11.78 1.14 -20.70
N GLN A 11 12.68 2.13 -20.67
CA GLN A 11 14.08 1.90 -20.29
C GLN A 11 14.27 1.81 -18.77
N LEU A 12 13.34 2.37 -17.99
CA LEU A 12 13.34 2.28 -16.52
C LEU A 12 12.55 1.08 -15.99
N CYS A 13 11.82 0.37 -16.86
CA CYS A 13 11.17 -0.88 -16.50
C CYS A 13 12.24 -1.98 -16.41
N PRO A 14 12.45 -2.61 -15.25
CA PRO A 14 13.19 -3.86 -15.21
C PRO A 14 12.42 -4.83 -16.09
N LYS A 15 13.01 -5.23 -17.23
CA LYS A 15 12.54 -6.37 -18.04
C LYS A 15 12.76 -7.69 -17.29
N LYS A 16 12.32 -7.78 -16.03
CA LYS A 16 12.27 -9.05 -15.30
C LYS A 16 10.96 -9.71 -15.69
N ALA A 17 11.04 -10.67 -16.61
CA ALA A 17 9.95 -11.57 -16.96
C ALA A 17 9.33 -12.31 -15.74
N ASN A 18 9.92 -12.16 -14.55
CA ASN A 18 9.56 -12.80 -13.29
C ASN A 18 9.10 -11.82 -12.18
N TYR A 19 8.69 -10.58 -12.50
CA TYR A 19 8.18 -9.68 -11.44
C TYR A 19 6.83 -10.22 -10.91
N THR A 20 6.91 -10.91 -9.78
CA THR A 20 5.78 -11.31 -8.92
C THR A 20 5.94 -10.63 -7.56
N TRP A 21 4.86 -10.57 -6.78
CA TRP A 21 4.95 -10.09 -5.40
C TRP A 21 5.89 -10.96 -4.55
N ASP A 22 5.93 -12.28 -4.80
CA ASP A 22 6.89 -13.20 -4.18
C ASP A 22 8.34 -12.77 -4.46
N TYR A 23 8.66 -12.57 -5.75
CA TYR A 23 9.99 -12.12 -6.16
C TYR A 23 10.36 -10.78 -5.52
N TYR A 24 9.43 -9.83 -5.51
CA TYR A 24 9.64 -8.53 -4.89
C TYR A 24 9.92 -8.65 -3.38
N PHE A 25 9.13 -9.44 -2.65
CA PHE A 25 9.31 -9.63 -1.21
C PHE A 25 10.64 -10.30 -0.87
N ASP A 26 11.06 -11.32 -1.63
CA ASP A 26 12.37 -11.95 -1.42
C ASP A 26 13.53 -10.98 -1.68
N GLN A 27 13.44 -10.13 -2.70
CA GLN A 27 14.44 -9.09 -2.97
C GLN A 27 14.55 -8.08 -1.81
N LEU A 28 13.45 -7.71 -1.15
CA LEU A 28 13.51 -6.82 0.01
C LEU A 28 14.34 -7.41 1.16
N PHE A 29 14.25 -8.74 1.36
CA PHE A 29 15.06 -9.44 2.35
C PHE A 29 16.53 -9.53 1.95
N GLU A 30 16.82 -9.81 0.67
CA GLU A 30 18.20 -9.83 0.14
C GLU A 30 18.90 -8.48 0.33
N LEU A 31 18.16 -7.37 0.22
CA LEU A 31 18.65 -6.01 0.48
C LEU A 31 18.86 -5.71 1.97
N GLY A 32 18.57 -6.67 2.87
CA GLY A 32 18.76 -6.52 4.32
C GLY A 32 17.65 -5.75 5.02
N VAL A 33 16.50 -5.49 4.37
CA VAL A 33 15.34 -4.90 5.03
C VAL A 33 14.71 -5.94 5.95
N LYS A 34 14.69 -5.67 7.25
CA LYS A 34 14.22 -6.65 8.25
C LYS A 34 12.99 -6.21 9.04
N LYS A 35 12.83 -4.90 9.28
CA LYS A 35 11.93 -4.42 10.35
C LYS A 35 10.83 -3.44 9.93
N ARG A 36 10.99 -2.72 8.82
CA ARG A 36 10.02 -1.71 8.41
C ARG A 36 9.78 -1.85 6.92
N PHE A 37 8.62 -2.36 6.57
CA PHE A 37 8.19 -2.53 5.21
C PHE A 37 7.10 -1.51 4.92
N VAL A 38 7.22 -0.81 3.80
CA VAL A 38 6.14 0.01 3.27
C VAL A 38 5.85 -0.46 1.86
N LEU A 39 4.64 -0.96 1.65
CA LEU A 39 4.25 -1.63 0.41
C LEU A 39 3.18 -0.78 -0.30
N GLY A 40 3.42 -0.41 -1.56
CA GLY A 40 2.47 0.35 -2.38
C GLY A 40 1.58 -0.52 -3.25
N GLY A 41 0.78 0.12 -4.10
CA GLY A 41 -0.17 -0.52 -5.03
C GLY A 41 -1.64 -0.34 -4.63
N TYR A 42 -1.93 0.45 -3.61
CA TYR A 42 -3.28 0.74 -3.15
C TYR A 42 -3.52 2.24 -3.00
N SER A 43 -4.77 2.65 -3.17
CA SER A 43 -5.22 4.03 -3.05
C SER A 43 -6.52 4.10 -2.25
N VAL A 44 -6.89 5.32 -1.85
CA VAL A 44 -8.19 5.67 -1.29
C VAL A 44 -8.99 6.41 -2.35
N MET A 45 -10.06 5.79 -2.81
CA MET A 45 -11.03 6.35 -3.75
C MET A 45 -12.42 6.20 -3.13
N GLN A 46 -13.21 7.29 -3.13
CA GLN A 46 -14.57 7.27 -2.54
C GLN A 46 -14.65 6.66 -1.13
N SER A 47 -13.63 6.95 -0.30
CA SER A 47 -13.46 6.41 1.07
C SER A 47 -13.18 4.90 1.17
N GLN A 48 -12.84 4.22 0.06
CA GLN A 48 -12.50 2.80 0.03
C GLN A 48 -11.04 2.59 -0.37
N ILE A 49 -10.44 1.52 0.15
CA ILE A 49 -9.12 1.04 -0.28
C ILE A 49 -9.29 0.24 -1.56
N GLU A 50 -8.68 0.73 -2.63
CA GLU A 50 -8.74 0.13 -3.97
C GLU A 50 -7.33 -0.06 -4.54
N LEU A 51 -7.21 -0.83 -5.63
CA LEU A 51 -5.95 -0.95 -6.36
C LEU A 51 -5.60 0.37 -7.06
N ASP A 52 -4.36 0.81 -6.90
CA ASP A 52 -3.90 2.08 -7.45
C ASP A 52 -3.80 2.07 -8.99
N ILE A 53 -3.92 3.23 -9.66
CA ILE A 53 -3.98 3.36 -11.13
C ILE A 53 -2.60 3.74 -11.70
N PRO A 54 -2.13 3.13 -12.82
CA PRO A 54 -2.75 2.03 -13.58
C PRO A 54 -2.48 0.68 -12.90
N SER A 55 -3.58 -0.03 -12.61
CA SER A 55 -3.71 -1.19 -11.74
C SER A 55 -2.56 -2.21 -11.83
N HIS A 56 -1.77 -2.30 -10.74
CA HIS A 56 -0.95 -3.47 -10.48
C HIS A 56 -1.83 -4.64 -10.00
N PRO A 57 -1.46 -5.91 -10.26
CA PRO A 57 -2.12 -7.05 -9.63
C PRO A 57 -2.09 -6.89 -8.10
N PRO A 58 -3.14 -7.31 -7.38
CA PRO A 58 -3.14 -7.27 -5.93
C PRO A 58 -1.98 -8.10 -5.36
N TRP A 59 -1.57 -7.78 -4.14
CA TRP A 59 -0.55 -8.56 -3.45
C TRP A 59 -0.93 -10.03 -3.42
N ASN A 60 0.03 -10.92 -3.67
CA ASN A 60 -0.25 -12.35 -3.52
C ASN A 60 -0.50 -12.65 -2.03
N LYS A 61 -1.69 -13.15 -1.68
CA LYS A 61 -2.11 -13.40 -0.29
C LYS A 61 -1.17 -14.36 0.45
N SER A 62 -0.78 -15.46 -0.18
CA SER A 62 0.12 -16.46 0.40
C SER A 62 1.55 -15.92 0.59
N ALA A 63 2.03 -15.15 -0.38
CA ALA A 63 3.32 -14.45 -0.30
C ALA A 63 3.32 -13.42 0.83
N PHE A 64 2.25 -12.62 0.92
CA PHE A 64 2.09 -11.61 1.96
C PHE A 64 2.04 -12.26 3.35
N ALA A 65 1.29 -13.36 3.51
CA ALA A 65 1.26 -14.09 4.77
C ALA A 65 2.66 -14.61 5.19
N THR A 66 3.46 -15.05 4.22
CA THR A 66 4.84 -15.49 4.45
C THR A 66 5.74 -14.31 4.84
N LEU A 67 5.65 -13.19 4.12
CA LEU A 67 6.31 -11.93 4.45
C LEU A 67 5.95 -11.50 5.88
N LYS A 68 4.66 -11.43 6.22
CA LYS A 68 4.17 -11.02 7.54
C LYS A 68 4.75 -11.87 8.66
N LYS A 69 4.82 -13.20 8.50
CA LYS A 69 5.44 -14.10 9.49
C LYS A 69 6.92 -13.76 9.71
N ARG A 70 7.69 -13.59 8.63
CA ARG A 70 9.12 -13.23 8.70
C ARG A 70 9.35 -11.85 9.33
N VAL A 71 8.58 -10.85 8.92
CA VAL A 71 8.68 -9.50 9.48
C VAL A 71 8.34 -9.52 10.97
N LYS A 72 7.30 -10.26 11.37
CA LYS A 72 6.91 -10.40 12.77
C LYS A 72 7.97 -11.10 13.62
N SER A 73 8.65 -12.14 13.11
CA SER A 73 9.71 -12.83 13.86
C SER A 73 10.92 -11.93 14.15
N GLU A 74 11.15 -10.91 13.31
CA GLU A 74 12.21 -9.90 13.49
C GLU A 74 11.76 -8.70 14.32
N GLY A 75 10.54 -8.73 14.88
CA GLY A 75 9.93 -7.61 15.61
C GLY A 75 9.60 -6.41 14.72
N GLY A 76 9.41 -6.64 13.42
CA GLY A 76 9.10 -5.62 12.42
C GLY A 76 7.61 -5.37 12.21
N LYS A 77 7.33 -4.39 11.35
CA LYS A 77 5.98 -3.98 10.92
C LYS A 77 5.90 -3.76 9.42
N ILE A 78 4.69 -3.93 8.88
CA ILE A 78 4.32 -3.67 7.49
C ILE A 78 3.26 -2.57 7.45
N LEU A 79 3.54 -1.48 6.75
CA LEU A 79 2.56 -0.44 6.44
C LEU A 79 2.14 -0.54 4.96
N ALA A 80 0.85 -0.45 4.68
CA ALA A 80 0.36 -0.25 3.32
C ALA A 80 0.47 1.24 2.95
N ALA A 81 1.15 1.57 1.85
CA ALA A 81 1.13 2.91 1.30
C ALA A 81 -0.19 3.13 0.56
N LEU A 82 -0.88 4.21 0.91
CA LEU A 82 -2.13 4.62 0.30
C LEU A 82 -1.94 5.96 -0.42
N GLU A 83 -2.16 5.95 -1.73
CA GLU A 83 -2.41 7.18 -2.48
C GLU A 83 -3.82 7.70 -2.18
N VAL A 84 -4.05 9.01 -2.10
CA VAL A 84 -5.39 9.56 -1.78
C VAL A 84 -5.91 10.42 -2.92
N TYR A 85 -6.95 9.94 -3.61
CA TYR A 85 -7.58 10.60 -4.76
C TYR A 85 -8.98 11.15 -4.44
N SER A 86 -9.35 11.27 -3.17
CA SER A 86 -10.69 11.67 -2.74
C SER A 86 -11.05 13.10 -3.22
N ASP A 87 -12.32 13.24 -3.62
CA ASP A 87 -12.97 14.46 -4.12
C ASP A 87 -13.49 15.38 -3.00
N GLY A 88 -13.24 15.03 -1.73
CA GLY A 88 -13.60 15.83 -0.56
C GLY A 88 -14.74 15.25 0.30
N ASN A 89 -15.45 14.22 -0.18
CA ASN A 89 -16.53 13.57 0.57
C ASN A 89 -16.04 12.28 1.27
N PHE A 90 -15.10 12.41 2.22
CA PHE A 90 -14.61 11.26 2.96
C PHE A 90 -15.59 10.80 4.04
N ASN A 91 -15.91 9.51 4.06
CA ASN A 91 -16.76 8.86 5.05
C ASN A 91 -15.91 7.89 5.90
N LYS A 92 -15.72 8.25 7.18
CA LYS A 92 -14.93 7.45 8.13
C LYS A 92 -15.48 6.03 8.32
N THR A 93 -16.79 5.83 8.31
CA THR A 93 -17.42 4.51 8.50
C THR A 93 -17.13 3.60 7.32
N VAL A 94 -17.34 4.11 6.09
CA VAL A 94 -17.04 3.36 4.86
C VAL A 94 -15.55 3.00 4.79
N PHE A 95 -14.68 3.92 5.18
CA PHE A 95 -13.25 3.63 5.24
C PHE A 95 -12.90 2.58 6.28
N ALA A 96 -13.49 2.62 7.47
CA ALA A 96 -13.27 1.61 8.50
C ALA A 96 -13.72 0.21 8.06
N GLU A 97 -14.86 0.10 7.38
CA GLU A 97 -15.34 -1.15 6.78
C GLU A 97 -14.37 -1.65 5.70
N SER A 98 -13.90 -0.75 4.84
CA SER A 98 -12.92 -1.08 3.80
C SER A 98 -11.57 -1.54 4.39
N VAL A 99 -11.10 -0.93 5.48
CA VAL A 99 -9.91 -1.38 6.22
C VAL A 99 -10.13 -2.78 6.81
N ALA A 100 -11.30 -3.03 7.39
CA ALA A 100 -11.63 -4.35 7.94
C ALA A 100 -11.64 -5.42 6.85
N ASP A 101 -12.14 -5.11 5.65
CA ASP A 101 -12.12 -6.04 4.51
C ASP A 101 -10.70 -6.24 3.95
N PHE A 102 -9.95 -5.16 3.75
CA PHE A 102 -8.57 -5.20 3.28
C PHE A 102 -7.67 -6.05 4.19
N THR A 103 -7.81 -5.89 5.50
CA THR A 103 -6.95 -6.55 6.49
C THR A 103 -7.26 -8.05 6.67
N LYS A 104 -8.40 -8.55 6.18
CA LYS A 104 -8.66 -10.00 6.11
C LYS A 104 -7.65 -10.70 5.20
N ASP A 105 -7.31 -10.07 4.08
CA ASP A 105 -6.36 -10.60 3.10
C ASP A 105 -4.92 -10.16 3.39
N TYR A 106 -4.75 -8.92 3.84
CA TYR A 106 -3.44 -8.30 4.07
C TYR A 106 -3.35 -7.71 5.49
N PRO A 107 -3.01 -8.52 6.50
CA PRO A 107 -2.92 -8.07 7.90
C PRO A 107 -1.71 -7.14 8.16
N VAL A 108 -1.77 -5.92 7.63
CA VAL A 108 -0.81 -4.83 7.85
C VAL A 108 -0.92 -4.28 9.28
N ASP A 109 0.14 -3.62 9.74
CA ASP A 109 0.19 -2.97 11.06
C ASP A 109 -0.30 -1.52 11.01
N GLY A 110 -0.46 -0.97 9.80
CA GLY A 110 -0.83 0.41 9.61
C GLY A 110 -0.77 0.87 8.16
N PHE A 111 -0.89 2.18 7.98
CA PHE A 111 -0.96 2.83 6.68
C PHE A 111 -0.02 4.02 6.59
N ARG A 112 0.66 4.16 5.45
CA ARG A 112 1.42 5.35 5.08
C ARG A 112 0.65 6.12 4.03
N VAL A 113 0.16 7.31 4.37
CA VAL A 113 -0.65 8.15 3.47
C VAL A 113 0.26 9.04 2.65
N SER A 114 0.13 9.03 1.33
CA SER A 114 0.92 9.90 0.44
C SER A 114 0.55 11.37 0.64
N TYR A 115 1.56 12.24 0.63
CA TYR A 115 1.41 13.69 0.59
C TYR A 115 1.99 14.23 -0.71
N LEU A 116 1.10 14.46 -1.67
CA LEU A 116 1.44 15.14 -2.91
C LEU A 116 0.99 16.61 -2.79
N PRO A 117 1.93 17.59 -2.73
CA PRO A 117 1.61 19.00 -2.46
C PRO A 117 0.58 19.63 -3.40
N LYS A 118 0.45 19.07 -4.62
CA LYS A 118 -0.49 19.53 -5.65
C LYS A 118 -1.96 19.19 -5.37
N PHE A 119 -2.26 18.35 -4.38
CA PHE A 119 -3.63 17.93 -4.05
C PHE A 119 -4.13 18.57 -2.75
N PRO A 120 -5.45 18.61 -2.49
CA PRO A 120 -6.01 19.14 -1.24
C PRO A 120 -5.53 18.37 -0.01
N VAL A 121 -5.23 19.08 1.08
CA VAL A 121 -4.75 18.48 2.35
C VAL A 121 -5.86 17.74 3.09
N GLU A 122 -7.09 18.25 3.02
CA GLU A 122 -8.20 17.81 3.87
C GLU A 122 -8.51 16.30 3.74
N PRO A 123 -8.60 15.71 2.53
CA PRO A 123 -8.87 14.28 2.42
C PRO A 123 -7.79 13.40 3.05
N ARG A 124 -6.52 13.80 2.99
CA ARG A 124 -5.41 13.06 3.61
C ARG A 124 -5.44 13.14 5.13
N LYS A 125 -5.77 14.32 5.65
CA LYS A 125 -5.96 14.52 7.09
C LYS A 125 -7.07 13.62 7.61
N GLN A 126 -8.21 13.56 6.90
CA GLN A 126 -9.34 12.71 7.28
C GLN A 126 -8.99 11.21 7.25
N VAL A 127 -8.22 10.76 6.25
CA VAL A 127 -7.71 9.37 6.20
C VAL A 127 -6.78 9.10 7.39
N LEU A 128 -5.83 9.99 7.69
CA LEU A 128 -4.91 9.81 8.82
C LEU A 128 -5.64 9.76 10.17
N GLU A 129 -6.63 10.64 10.37
CA GLU A 129 -7.48 10.59 11.56
C GLU A 129 -8.21 9.25 11.66
N ALA A 130 -8.80 8.76 10.57
CA ALA A 130 -9.49 7.47 10.57
C ALA A 130 -8.54 6.30 10.88
N VAL A 131 -7.31 6.30 10.35
CA VAL A 131 -6.28 5.29 10.68
C VAL A 131 -5.92 5.34 12.17
N ASN A 132 -5.78 6.54 12.75
CA ASN A 132 -5.49 6.71 14.17
C ASN A 132 -6.68 6.27 15.05
N ASP A 133 -7.91 6.57 14.65
CA ASP A 133 -9.14 6.14 15.34
C ASP A 133 -9.24 4.60 15.39
N LEU A 134 -8.76 3.92 14.34
CA LEU A 134 -8.64 2.46 14.26
C LEU A 134 -7.46 1.89 15.08
N LYS A 135 -6.68 2.74 15.76
CA LYS A 135 -5.49 2.37 16.56
C LYS A 135 -4.42 1.63 15.76
N MET A 136 -4.29 1.95 14.48
CA MET A 136 -3.25 1.42 13.60
C MET A 136 -2.08 2.41 13.48
N ASP A 137 -0.90 1.92 13.09
CA ASP A 137 0.23 2.81 12.84
C ASP A 137 -0.08 3.73 11.65
N SER A 138 0.23 5.02 11.77
CA SER A 138 0.09 5.99 10.68
C SER A 138 1.43 6.68 10.39
N ALA A 139 1.64 6.98 9.11
CA ALA A 139 2.79 7.76 8.65
C ALA A 139 2.42 8.60 7.43
N LEU A 140 3.19 9.67 7.20
CA LEU A 140 3.12 10.50 5.99
C LEU A 140 4.38 10.26 5.14
N TRP A 141 4.28 10.41 3.81
CA TRP A 141 5.46 10.48 2.92
C TRP A 141 5.26 11.47 1.80
#